data_AF-A0A1S8AA98-F1
#
_entry.id   AF-A0A1S8AA98-F1
#
_cell.length_a   1.000
_cell.length_b   1.000
_cell.length_c   1.000
_cell.angle_alpha   90.00
_cell.angle_beta   90.00
_cell.angle_gamma   90.00
#
_symmetry.space_group_name_H-M   'P 1'
#
loop_
_entity.id
_entity.type
_entity.pdbx_description
1 polymer ?
#
loop_
_entity_poly.entity_id
_entity_poly.type
_entity_poly.pdbx_seq_one_letter_code
_entity_poly.pdbx_strand_id
1 'polypeptide(L)'
;MPWVNDEDEILRTVGANAGELRMIFIFDLVDIDKPATRMAFKPWDLKDMRAVVTRWQRVMIERNGWNAVFIENHDNPRSISHFADDSDERRHVSAKLLALMQATLGGTLFVYQGQEIGMRNIPKAWDIAREYKDIETQNYWAKVNAAWADSPGLLQHGRAVVEAKARDHARTPMQWDASANAGFCDPGVAPWMRVMDDYETINVASQMQPAGGAADDGGGGSVWHFWQAGLRRRKEHANVFVYGDFEEITPDHPNAFAYTRTSLDGSGEKWLVLMNFFGRQTEWFLPEGLVVESWVCGNYSTGEVSKPREGMVPLRPWEGLLAKCA
;
A
#
# COMPACT_ATOMS: atom_id res chain seq x y z
N MET A 1 14.10 -2.91 -15.38
CA MET A 1 14.49 -1.50 -15.56
C MET A 1 13.33 -0.64 -15.12
N PRO A 2 13.55 0.39 -14.29
CA PRO A 2 12.50 1.38 -14.08
C PRO A 2 12.13 1.98 -15.44
N TRP A 3 10.83 2.27 -15.66
CA TRP A 3 10.30 2.90 -16.89
C TRP A 3 10.08 2.01 -18.12
N VAL A 4 10.22 0.69 -18.00
CA VAL A 4 9.74 -0.25 -19.03
C VAL A 4 8.30 -0.62 -18.72
N ASN A 5 7.37 -0.27 -19.61
CA ASN A 5 5.94 -0.52 -19.45
C ASN A 5 5.37 -1.42 -20.56
N ASP A 6 6.23 -1.85 -21.48
CA ASP A 6 5.93 -2.79 -22.55
C ASP A 6 5.90 -4.22 -21.99
N GLU A 7 4.79 -4.93 -22.23
CA GLU A 7 4.59 -6.27 -21.69
C GLU A 7 5.56 -7.28 -22.29
N ASP A 8 5.81 -7.19 -23.59
CA ASP A 8 6.67 -8.16 -24.29
C ASP A 8 8.13 -7.98 -23.87
N GLU A 9 8.61 -6.74 -23.70
CA GLU A 9 9.95 -6.47 -23.16
C GLU A 9 10.10 -6.99 -21.72
N ILE A 10 9.10 -6.77 -20.87
CA ILE A 10 9.08 -7.30 -19.50
C ILE A 10 9.11 -8.83 -19.52
N LEU A 11 8.25 -9.48 -20.31
CA LEU A 11 8.17 -10.93 -20.37
C LEU A 11 9.39 -11.58 -21.02
N ARG A 12 10.08 -10.89 -21.92
CA ARG A 12 11.39 -11.29 -22.42
C ARG A 12 12.44 -11.34 -21.31
N THR A 13 12.22 -10.62 -20.21
CA THR A 13 13.15 -10.54 -19.08
C THR A 13 12.73 -11.48 -17.93
N VAL A 14 11.44 -11.61 -17.63
CA VAL A 14 10.94 -12.34 -16.43
C VAL A 14 9.99 -13.49 -16.73
N GLY A 15 9.70 -13.78 -17.99
CA GLY A 15 8.97 -14.98 -18.36
C GLY A 15 9.72 -16.23 -17.90
N ALA A 16 9.01 -17.26 -17.46
CA ALA A 16 9.61 -18.45 -16.86
C ALA A 16 10.63 -19.16 -17.78
N ASN A 17 10.46 -19.02 -19.10
CA ASN A 17 11.33 -19.59 -20.12
C ASN A 17 12.30 -18.58 -20.75
N ALA A 18 12.32 -17.33 -20.27
CA ALA A 18 13.19 -16.28 -20.80
C ALA A 18 14.68 -16.55 -20.54
N GLY A 19 15.00 -17.23 -19.43
CA GLY A 19 16.38 -17.53 -19.03
C GLY A 19 17.20 -16.30 -18.60
N GLU A 20 16.55 -15.16 -18.34
CA GLU A 20 17.20 -13.91 -17.90
C GLU A 20 17.06 -13.70 -16.39
N LEU A 21 15.97 -13.07 -15.93
CA LEU A 21 15.70 -12.78 -14.51
C LEU A 21 14.49 -13.58 -14.02
N ARG A 22 14.37 -13.72 -12.69
CA ARG A 22 13.22 -14.39 -12.06
C ARG A 22 12.02 -13.49 -11.84
N MET A 23 12.24 -12.18 -11.71
CA MET A 23 11.22 -11.16 -11.44
C MET A 23 11.77 -9.76 -11.70
N ILE A 24 10.88 -8.78 -11.79
CA ILE A 24 11.20 -7.36 -12.01
C ILE A 24 10.26 -6.48 -11.18
N PHE A 25 10.77 -5.36 -10.67
CA PHE A 25 9.93 -4.32 -10.10
C PHE A 25 9.30 -3.50 -11.22
N ILE A 26 7.98 -3.52 -11.26
CA ILE A 26 7.16 -2.75 -12.21
C ILE A 26 6.67 -1.50 -11.50
N PHE A 27 6.91 -0.34 -12.10
CA PHE A 27 6.73 0.94 -11.43
C PHE A 27 5.37 1.59 -11.68
N ASP A 28 4.54 1.03 -12.57
CA ASP A 28 3.24 1.59 -12.98
C ASP A 28 2.36 2.05 -11.81
N LEU A 29 2.33 1.31 -10.69
CA LEU A 29 1.51 1.66 -9.53
C LEU A 29 2.14 2.78 -8.69
N VAL A 30 3.44 2.71 -8.40
CA VAL A 30 4.15 3.75 -7.63
C VAL A 30 4.37 5.04 -8.43
N ASP A 31 4.20 4.99 -9.75
CA ASP A 31 4.23 6.15 -10.65
C ASP A 31 2.84 6.50 -11.22
N ILE A 32 1.76 6.01 -10.61
CA ILE A 32 0.38 6.24 -11.07
C ILE A 32 0.05 7.72 -11.30
N ASP A 33 0.58 8.58 -10.45
CA ASP A 33 0.42 10.03 -10.42
C ASP A 33 1.64 10.76 -11.03
N LYS A 34 2.56 10.05 -11.68
CA LYS A 34 3.74 10.64 -12.33
C LYS A 34 3.41 10.99 -13.80
N PRO A 35 3.58 12.25 -14.22
CA PRO A 35 3.57 12.62 -15.64
C PRO A 35 4.94 12.31 -16.29
N ALA A 36 5.29 12.96 -17.40
CA ALA A 36 6.58 12.74 -18.07
C ALA A 36 7.80 13.05 -17.18
N THR A 37 7.66 13.93 -16.18
CA THR A 37 8.74 14.33 -15.26
C THR A 37 8.46 13.81 -13.85
N ARG A 38 9.50 13.34 -13.15
CA ARG A 38 9.44 12.80 -11.78
C ARG A 38 8.89 13.81 -10.77
N MET A 39 9.45 15.03 -10.76
CA MET A 39 9.07 16.11 -9.85
C MET A 39 7.87 16.90 -10.39
N ALA A 40 6.77 16.20 -10.60
CA ALA A 40 5.45 16.72 -10.93
C ALA A 40 4.41 15.65 -10.58
N PHE A 41 3.14 16.04 -10.45
CA PHE A 41 2.06 15.08 -10.22
C PHE A 41 0.87 15.34 -11.15
N LYS A 42 0.13 14.29 -11.45
CA LYS A 42 -1.17 14.32 -12.11
C LYS A 42 -2.22 13.66 -11.20
N PRO A 43 -3.50 14.05 -11.28
CA PRO A 43 -4.55 13.29 -10.59
C PRO A 43 -4.65 11.87 -11.15
N TRP A 44 -5.10 10.97 -10.29
CA TRP A 44 -5.45 9.58 -10.62
C TRP A 44 -6.70 9.21 -9.81
N ASP A 45 -7.40 8.16 -10.21
CA ASP A 45 -8.54 7.62 -9.48
C ASP A 45 -8.43 6.10 -9.25
N LEU A 46 -9.41 5.53 -8.53
CA LEU A 46 -9.40 4.10 -8.24
C LEU A 46 -9.39 3.23 -9.51
N LYS A 47 -9.99 3.69 -10.61
CA LYS A 47 -9.99 2.94 -11.87
C LYS A 47 -8.57 2.81 -12.42
N ASP A 48 -7.75 3.87 -12.32
CA ASP A 48 -6.34 3.81 -12.70
C ASP A 48 -5.58 2.76 -11.87
N MET A 49 -5.78 2.74 -10.54
CA MET A 49 -5.13 1.77 -9.64
C MET A 49 -5.55 0.33 -9.97
N ARG A 50 -6.85 0.10 -10.13
CA ARG A 50 -7.37 -1.24 -10.49
C ARG A 50 -6.84 -1.69 -11.82
N ALA A 51 -6.84 -0.83 -12.84
CA ALA A 51 -6.32 -1.17 -14.16
C ALA A 51 -4.86 -1.63 -14.09
N VAL A 52 -4.01 -0.94 -13.32
CA VAL A 52 -2.61 -1.33 -13.13
C VAL A 52 -2.49 -2.67 -12.40
N VAL A 53 -3.18 -2.85 -11.27
CA VAL A 53 -3.11 -4.08 -10.48
C VAL A 53 -3.64 -5.28 -11.28
N THR A 54 -4.82 -5.14 -11.88
CA THR A 54 -5.46 -6.18 -12.71
C THR A 54 -4.58 -6.54 -13.89
N ARG A 55 -4.05 -5.56 -14.63
CA ARG A 55 -3.16 -5.81 -15.77
C ARG A 55 -1.96 -6.67 -15.36
N TRP A 56 -1.21 -6.29 -14.33
CA TRP A 56 0.01 -7.00 -13.97
C TRP A 56 -0.24 -8.35 -13.30
N GLN A 57 -1.36 -8.52 -12.58
CA GLN A 57 -1.77 -9.84 -12.13
C GLN A 57 -2.10 -10.76 -13.32
N ARG A 58 -2.94 -10.30 -14.26
CA ARG A 58 -3.34 -11.09 -15.44
C ARG A 58 -2.17 -11.41 -16.36
N VAL A 59 -1.38 -10.41 -16.76
CA VAL A 59 -0.23 -10.58 -17.66
C VAL A 59 0.74 -11.63 -17.12
N MET A 60 1.11 -11.55 -15.83
CA MET A 60 2.05 -12.52 -15.27
C MET A 60 1.47 -13.94 -15.17
N ILE A 61 0.19 -14.07 -14.82
CA ILE A 61 -0.48 -15.38 -14.78
C ILE A 61 -0.59 -15.99 -16.19
N GLU A 62 -1.10 -15.23 -17.15
CA GLU A 62 -1.42 -15.72 -18.51
C GLU A 62 -0.18 -15.96 -19.37
N ARG A 63 0.85 -15.15 -19.17
CA ARG A 63 2.09 -15.19 -19.97
C ARG A 63 3.25 -15.84 -19.21
N ASN A 64 2.95 -16.51 -18.10
CA ASN A 64 3.91 -17.27 -17.30
C ASN A 64 5.12 -16.43 -16.86
N GLY A 65 4.86 -15.23 -16.35
CA GLY A 65 5.83 -14.34 -15.72
C GLY A 65 5.70 -14.36 -14.19
N TRP A 66 6.44 -13.46 -13.52
CA TRP A 66 6.40 -13.38 -12.06
C TRP A 66 6.44 -11.94 -11.55
N ASN A 67 5.46 -11.58 -10.71
CA ASN A 67 5.35 -10.25 -10.11
C ASN A 67 6.29 -10.09 -8.90
N ALA A 68 6.90 -8.90 -8.81
CA ALA A 68 7.31 -8.33 -7.53
C ALA A 68 6.18 -7.40 -7.04
N VAL A 69 5.53 -7.76 -5.93
CA VAL A 69 4.42 -7.00 -5.33
C VAL A 69 4.99 -6.05 -4.30
N PHE A 70 4.86 -4.74 -4.53
CA PHE A 70 5.33 -3.69 -3.63
C PHE A 70 4.56 -2.39 -3.91
N ILE A 71 4.45 -1.54 -2.88
CA ILE A 71 3.97 -0.15 -3.03
C ILE A 71 4.81 0.85 -2.23
N GLU A 72 5.88 0.38 -1.57
CA GLU A 72 6.87 1.22 -0.90
C GLU A 72 8.28 0.75 -1.24
N ASN A 73 9.19 1.71 -1.32
CA ASN A 73 10.63 1.50 -1.31
C ASN A 73 11.31 2.82 -0.92
N HIS A 74 12.64 2.82 -0.83
CA HIS A 74 13.44 4.00 -0.50
C HIS A 74 13.40 5.15 -1.53
N ASP A 75 12.73 4.98 -2.67
CA ASP A 75 12.66 5.97 -3.75
C ASP A 75 11.26 6.58 -3.91
N ASN A 76 10.24 6.08 -3.23
CA ASN A 76 8.86 6.52 -3.37
C ASN A 76 8.28 7.00 -2.03
N PRO A 77 7.23 7.85 -2.04
CA PRO A 77 6.55 8.26 -0.81
C PRO A 77 5.98 7.06 -0.03
N ARG A 78 5.59 7.30 1.22
CA ARG A 78 4.91 6.30 2.05
C ARG A 78 3.53 6.01 1.47
N SER A 79 3.15 4.74 1.45
CA SER A 79 1.98 4.27 0.71
C SER A 79 0.66 4.81 1.26
N ILE A 80 0.56 5.01 2.57
CA ILE A 80 -0.66 5.55 3.19
C ILE A 80 -0.91 6.97 2.69
N SER A 81 0.11 7.81 2.68
CA SER A 81 0.03 9.19 2.21
C SER A 81 -0.19 9.29 0.70
N HIS A 82 0.21 8.25 -0.05
CA HIS A 82 0.12 8.23 -1.51
C HIS A 82 -1.23 7.68 -2.02
N PHE A 83 -1.73 6.61 -1.39
CA PHE A 83 -2.86 5.83 -1.90
C PHE A 83 -4.10 5.87 -1.01
N ALA A 84 -3.99 6.42 0.20
CA ALA A 84 -5.06 6.39 1.20
C ALA A 84 -5.07 7.66 2.05
N ASP A 85 -5.60 7.56 3.29
CA ASP A 85 -5.72 8.65 4.24
C ASP A 85 -4.75 8.46 5.40
N ASP A 86 -3.76 9.35 5.52
CA ASP A 86 -2.72 9.32 6.54
C ASP A 86 -3.01 10.23 7.75
N SER A 87 -4.24 10.76 7.84
CA SER A 87 -4.71 11.47 9.03
C SER A 87 -4.68 10.57 10.26
N ASP A 88 -4.54 11.16 11.44
CA ASP A 88 -4.43 10.39 12.68
C ASP A 88 -5.68 9.53 12.94
N GLU A 89 -6.85 9.95 12.45
CA GLU A 89 -8.10 9.18 12.52
C GLU A 89 -8.08 7.91 11.66
N ARG A 90 -7.54 7.99 10.43
CA ARG A 90 -7.69 6.94 9.41
C ARG A 90 -6.43 6.14 9.12
N ARG A 91 -5.26 6.62 9.53
CA ARG A 91 -3.97 6.00 9.23
C ARG A 91 -3.93 4.50 9.50
N HIS A 92 -4.47 4.07 10.65
CA HIS A 92 -4.46 2.65 11.04
C HIS A 92 -5.29 1.76 10.12
N VAL A 93 -6.51 2.17 9.75
CA VAL A 93 -7.37 1.40 8.82
C VAL A 93 -6.83 1.46 7.40
N SER A 94 -6.31 2.61 6.96
CA SER A 94 -5.69 2.79 5.65
C SER A 94 -4.44 1.94 5.48
N ALA A 95 -3.56 1.88 6.49
CA ALA A 95 -2.38 0.99 6.47
C ALA A 95 -2.78 -0.48 6.32
N LYS A 96 -3.76 -0.92 7.10
CA LYS A 96 -4.27 -2.29 7.05
C LYS A 96 -5.00 -2.61 5.74
N LEU A 97 -5.70 -1.65 5.12
CA LEU A 97 -6.31 -1.81 3.80
C LEU A 97 -5.25 -2.13 2.74
N LEU A 98 -4.18 -1.34 2.71
CA LEU A 98 -3.06 -1.53 1.78
C LEU A 98 -2.27 -2.81 2.08
N ALA A 99 -2.17 -3.20 3.35
CA ALA A 99 -1.60 -4.48 3.76
C ALA A 99 -2.43 -5.67 3.28
N LEU A 100 -3.77 -5.59 3.41
CA LEU A 100 -4.70 -6.59 2.90
C LEU A 100 -4.47 -6.77 1.40
N MET A 101 -4.53 -5.68 0.62
CA MET A 101 -4.29 -5.71 -0.82
C MET A 101 -3.00 -6.44 -1.16
N GLN A 102 -1.87 -6.02 -0.60
CA GLN A 102 -0.57 -6.61 -0.93
C GLN A 102 -0.41 -8.05 -0.49
N ALA A 103 -0.91 -8.41 0.70
CA ALA A 103 -0.84 -9.77 1.23
C ALA A 103 -1.65 -10.77 0.38
N THR A 104 -2.61 -10.29 -0.41
CA THR A 104 -3.50 -11.11 -1.23
C THR A 104 -3.29 -10.99 -2.74
N LEU A 105 -2.21 -10.36 -3.23
CA LEU A 105 -1.81 -10.34 -4.65
C LEU A 105 -0.79 -11.45 -4.98
N GLY A 106 -0.83 -12.02 -6.18
CA GLY A 106 0.09 -13.07 -6.63
C GLY A 106 1.49 -12.56 -6.91
N GLY A 107 2.51 -13.37 -6.61
CA GLY A 107 3.94 -13.05 -6.80
C GLY A 107 4.76 -12.96 -5.49
N THR A 108 5.95 -12.37 -5.58
CA THR A 108 6.83 -12.14 -4.42
C THR A 108 6.52 -10.79 -3.78
N LEU A 109 6.08 -10.80 -2.53
CA LEU A 109 5.76 -9.61 -1.75
C LEU A 109 7.01 -8.98 -1.13
N PHE A 110 7.13 -7.66 -1.25
CA PHE A 110 8.14 -6.84 -0.57
C PHE A 110 7.45 -5.86 0.37
N VAL A 111 7.87 -5.87 1.64
CA VAL A 111 7.42 -4.90 2.65
C VAL A 111 8.62 -4.02 3.00
N TYR A 112 8.45 -2.70 2.93
CA TYR A 112 9.52 -1.75 3.19
C TYR A 112 9.54 -1.31 4.66
N GLN A 113 10.72 -1.05 5.23
CA GLN A 113 10.88 -0.68 6.64
C GLN A 113 9.99 0.50 7.04
N GLY A 114 9.13 0.30 8.04
CA GLY A 114 8.19 1.31 8.51
C GLY A 114 6.78 1.17 7.95
N GLN A 115 6.59 0.44 6.84
CA GLN A 115 5.28 0.14 6.27
C GLN A 115 4.45 -0.71 7.23
N GLU A 116 5.10 -1.60 7.97
CA GLU A 116 4.49 -2.52 8.92
C GLU A 116 3.99 -1.85 10.22
N ILE A 117 4.44 -0.62 10.48
CA ILE A 117 3.95 0.22 11.59
C ILE A 117 3.12 1.42 11.09
N GLY A 118 2.92 1.52 9.77
CA GLY A 118 2.14 2.59 9.16
C GLY A 118 2.81 3.96 9.21
N MET A 119 4.11 4.05 8.95
CA MET A 119 4.79 5.33 8.75
C MET A 119 4.16 6.11 7.59
N ARG A 120 4.09 7.44 7.72
CA ARG A 120 3.53 8.37 6.73
C ARG A 120 4.59 9.34 6.19
N ASN A 121 4.23 10.12 5.16
CA ASN A 121 5.09 11.16 4.63
C ASN A 121 5.48 12.19 5.72
N ILE A 122 6.61 12.84 5.48
CA ILE A 122 7.13 13.93 6.32
C ILE A 122 6.05 15.01 6.51
N PRO A 123 5.84 15.53 7.73
CA PRO A 123 4.84 16.55 7.96
C PRO A 123 5.06 17.82 7.13
N LYS A 124 3.98 18.42 6.65
CA LYS A 124 4.00 19.67 5.88
C LYS A 124 4.61 20.85 6.63
N ALA A 125 4.79 20.77 7.95
CA ALA A 125 5.43 21.81 8.75
C ALA A 125 6.97 21.79 8.64
N TRP A 126 7.58 20.71 8.15
CA TRP A 126 9.04 20.61 8.03
C TRP A 126 9.57 21.56 6.96
N ASP A 127 10.68 22.24 7.27
CA ASP A 127 11.36 23.09 6.30
C ASP A 127 12.08 22.24 5.26
N ILE A 128 11.70 22.38 4.00
CA ILE A 128 12.29 21.64 2.87
C ILE A 128 13.79 21.91 2.77
N ALA A 129 14.24 23.15 2.95
CA ALA A 129 15.65 23.50 2.80
C ALA A 129 16.54 22.90 3.90
N ARG A 130 15.97 22.58 5.06
CA ARG A 130 16.72 22.09 6.23
C ARG A 130 16.57 20.59 6.45
N GLU A 131 15.35 20.07 6.38
CA GLU A 131 15.02 18.74 6.87
C GLU A 131 15.13 17.67 5.77
N TYR A 132 14.87 18.02 4.51
CA TYR A 132 14.98 17.09 3.38
C TYR A 132 16.45 17.01 2.96
N LYS A 133 16.96 15.80 2.77
CA LYS A 133 18.40 15.56 2.51
C LYS A 133 18.66 15.11 1.08
N ASP A 134 17.65 14.63 0.37
CA ASP A 134 17.81 14.13 -0.98
C ASP A 134 18.19 15.22 -1.97
N ILE A 135 19.19 14.93 -2.79
CA ILE A 135 19.72 15.88 -3.77
C ILE A 135 18.69 16.23 -4.86
N GLU A 136 17.77 15.32 -5.22
CA GLU A 136 16.71 15.61 -6.19
C GLU A 136 15.73 16.63 -5.60
N THR A 137 15.29 16.42 -4.36
CA THR A 137 14.46 17.37 -3.60
C THR A 137 15.13 18.73 -3.49
N GLN A 138 16.39 18.78 -3.03
CA GLN A 138 17.11 20.05 -2.83
C GLN A 138 17.30 20.82 -4.15
N ASN A 139 17.68 20.12 -5.23
CA ASN A 139 17.84 20.75 -6.54
C ASN A 139 16.51 21.26 -7.11
N TYR A 140 15.43 20.49 -6.96
CA TYR A 140 14.10 20.92 -7.38
C TYR A 140 13.66 22.16 -6.58
N TRP A 141 13.77 22.12 -5.26
CA TRP A 141 13.36 23.22 -4.39
C TRP A 141 14.17 24.49 -4.65
N ALA A 142 15.49 24.38 -4.89
CA ALA A 142 16.31 25.52 -5.27
C ALA A 142 15.85 26.16 -6.59
N LYS A 143 15.52 25.36 -7.61
CA LYS A 143 14.99 25.85 -8.89
C LYS A 143 13.63 26.52 -8.74
N VAL A 144 12.73 25.93 -7.96
CA VAL A 144 11.41 26.50 -7.63
C VAL A 144 11.57 27.86 -6.96
N ASN A 145 12.42 27.98 -5.94
CA ASN A 145 12.65 29.25 -5.25
C ASN A 145 13.26 30.29 -6.19
N ALA A 146 14.28 29.93 -6.98
CA ALA A 146 14.91 30.85 -7.90
C ALA A 146 13.95 31.36 -9.00
N ALA A 147 13.05 30.50 -9.48
CA ALA A 147 12.09 30.86 -10.52
C ALA A 147 10.86 31.62 -10.00
N TRP A 148 10.40 31.30 -8.78
CA TRP A 148 9.06 31.66 -8.30
C TRP A 148 9.04 32.30 -6.91
N ALA A 149 10.17 32.85 -6.41
CA ALA A 149 10.25 33.53 -5.11
C ALA A 149 9.13 34.55 -4.88
N ASP A 150 8.81 35.36 -5.90
CA ASP A 150 7.80 36.42 -5.83
C ASP A 150 6.38 35.94 -6.21
N SER A 151 6.17 34.64 -6.34
CA SER A 151 4.91 34.02 -6.77
C SER A 151 4.40 32.99 -5.76
N PRO A 152 3.71 33.41 -4.68
CA PRO A 152 3.31 32.52 -3.59
C PRO A 152 2.54 31.27 -4.03
N GLY A 153 1.65 31.40 -5.03
CA GLY A 153 0.89 30.26 -5.55
C GLY A 153 1.76 29.22 -6.26
N LEU A 154 2.78 29.66 -7.02
CA LEU A 154 3.71 28.76 -7.70
C LEU A 154 4.70 28.12 -6.71
N LEU A 155 5.13 28.89 -5.70
CA LEU A 155 5.95 28.36 -4.61
C LEU A 155 5.20 27.29 -3.80
N GLN A 156 3.90 27.53 -3.52
CA GLN A 156 3.03 26.56 -2.88
C GLN A 156 2.83 25.31 -3.75
N HIS A 157 2.65 25.47 -5.07
CA HIS A 157 2.58 24.33 -5.98
C HIS A 157 3.88 23.52 -5.97
N GLY A 158 5.05 24.17 -6.06
CA GLY A 158 6.34 23.49 -5.96
C GLY A 158 6.51 22.76 -4.63
N ARG A 159 6.05 23.35 -3.53
CA ARG A 159 6.03 22.68 -2.22
C ARG A 159 5.15 21.42 -2.25
N ALA A 160 3.95 21.53 -2.80
CA ALA A 160 3.04 20.38 -2.92
C ALA A 160 3.63 19.23 -3.75
N VAL A 161 4.45 19.53 -4.76
CA VAL A 161 5.19 18.52 -5.51
C VAL A 161 6.20 17.79 -4.62
N VAL A 162 6.98 18.53 -3.80
CA VAL A 162 7.93 17.92 -2.85
C VAL A 162 7.18 17.04 -1.84
N GLU A 163 6.10 17.55 -1.25
CA GLU A 163 5.27 16.84 -0.26
C GLU A 163 4.61 15.56 -0.82
N ALA A 164 4.43 15.47 -2.14
CA ALA A 164 3.87 14.30 -2.80
C ALA A 164 4.95 13.30 -3.26
N LYS A 165 6.13 13.78 -3.67
CA LYS A 165 7.10 12.98 -4.44
C LYS A 165 8.44 12.73 -3.78
N ALA A 166 8.79 13.46 -2.72
CA ALA A 166 10.14 13.40 -2.17
C ALA A 166 10.49 12.00 -1.67
N ARG A 167 11.66 11.50 -2.10
CA ARG A 167 12.21 10.21 -1.65
C ARG A 167 12.51 10.22 -0.15
N ASP A 168 12.76 11.42 0.40
CA ASP A 168 12.98 11.68 1.82
C ASP A 168 11.88 11.09 2.71
N HIS A 169 10.64 11.03 2.24
CA HIS A 169 9.50 10.47 2.99
C HIS A 169 9.71 9.00 3.40
N ALA A 170 10.41 8.23 2.58
CA ALA A 170 10.73 6.83 2.86
C ALA A 170 12.09 6.65 3.57
N ARG A 171 12.80 7.74 3.86
CA ARG A 171 14.19 7.71 4.37
C ARG A 171 14.34 8.30 5.76
N THR A 172 13.27 8.84 6.34
CA THR A 172 13.28 9.21 7.77
C THR A 172 13.69 7.99 8.60
N PRO A 173 14.46 8.18 9.69
CA PRO A 173 14.91 7.06 10.49
C PRO A 173 13.75 6.22 11.03
N MET A 174 13.98 4.92 11.18
CA MET A 174 12.99 3.97 11.69
C MET A 174 12.56 4.34 13.11
N GLN A 175 11.26 4.22 13.40
CA GLN A 175 10.66 4.54 14.70
C GLN A 175 10.61 3.28 15.57
N TRP A 176 11.68 2.96 16.31
CA TRP A 176 11.77 1.75 17.13
C TRP A 176 10.95 1.84 18.41
N ASP A 177 11.08 2.94 19.15
CA ASP A 177 10.36 3.16 20.40
C ASP A 177 10.09 4.66 20.66
N ALA A 178 9.57 4.98 21.85
CA ALA A 178 9.25 6.35 22.27
C ALA A 178 10.42 7.06 22.98
N SER A 179 11.63 6.49 22.98
CA SER A 179 12.82 7.13 23.55
C SER A 179 13.42 8.17 22.60
N ALA A 180 14.42 8.92 23.05
CA ALA A 180 15.08 9.93 22.23
C ALA A 180 15.50 9.37 20.86
N ASN A 181 15.33 10.18 19.80
CA ASN A 181 15.57 9.76 18.42
C ASN A 181 14.78 8.50 18.00
N ALA A 182 13.61 8.25 18.60
CA ALA A 182 12.80 7.06 18.35
C ALA A 182 13.53 5.72 18.56
N GLY A 183 14.56 5.70 19.40
CA GLY A 183 15.43 4.53 19.58
C GLY A 183 16.34 4.23 18.38
N PHE A 184 16.43 5.11 17.38
CA PHE A 184 17.26 4.91 16.19
C PHE A 184 18.76 5.07 16.46
N CYS A 185 19.13 6.01 17.33
CA CYS A 185 20.50 6.22 17.79
C CYS A 185 20.52 6.72 19.23
N ASP A 186 21.69 6.62 19.88
CA ASP A 186 21.83 6.97 21.29
C ASP A 186 21.36 8.41 21.59
N PRO A 187 20.81 8.65 22.79
CA PRO A 187 20.47 9.99 23.24
C PRO A 187 21.66 10.94 23.12
N GLY A 188 21.43 12.12 22.54
CA GLY A 188 22.47 13.13 22.30
C GLY A 188 23.25 12.97 20.98
N VAL A 189 23.07 11.86 20.26
CA VAL A 189 23.56 11.72 18.88
C VAL A 189 22.57 12.36 17.93
N ALA A 190 23.04 13.25 17.05
CA ALA A 190 22.21 13.81 15.98
C ALA A 190 22.10 12.77 14.84
N PRO A 191 20.89 12.24 14.54
CA PRO A 191 20.72 11.37 13.38
C PRO A 191 20.97 12.16 12.09
N TRP A 192 21.40 11.46 11.02
CA TRP A 192 21.70 12.07 9.72
C TRP A 192 20.49 12.81 9.12
N MET A 193 19.29 12.38 9.48
CA MET A 193 18.01 12.98 9.15
C MET A 193 17.12 12.98 10.40
N ARG A 194 16.26 14.00 10.54
CA ARG A 194 15.34 14.14 11.65
C ARG A 194 14.36 12.95 11.73
N VAL A 195 14.04 12.50 12.94
CA VAL A 195 13.00 11.50 13.21
C VAL A 195 11.59 12.11 13.09
N MET A 196 10.60 11.30 12.70
CA MET A 196 9.22 11.75 12.53
C MET A 196 8.62 12.25 13.85
N ASP A 197 7.87 13.35 13.82
CA ASP A 197 7.35 13.99 15.05
C ASP A 197 6.36 13.12 15.85
N ASP A 198 5.78 12.08 15.24
CA ASP A 198 4.82 11.18 15.88
C ASP A 198 5.43 9.87 16.42
N TYR A 199 6.77 9.77 16.47
CA TYR A 199 7.47 8.56 16.91
C TYR A 199 7.11 8.10 18.32
N GLU A 200 6.70 9.01 19.21
CA GLU A 200 6.28 8.65 20.58
C GLU A 200 5.04 7.77 20.60
N THR A 201 4.18 7.88 19.58
CA THR A 201 2.91 7.14 19.49
C THR A 201 2.95 6.02 18.45
N ILE A 202 3.59 6.27 17.31
CA ILE A 202 3.75 5.30 16.23
C ILE A 202 5.19 4.81 16.27
N ASN A 203 5.42 3.63 16.83
CA ASN A 203 6.74 3.01 16.86
C ASN A 203 6.60 1.49 16.97
N VAL A 204 7.68 0.76 16.69
CA VAL A 204 7.69 -0.71 16.76
C VAL A 204 7.26 -1.20 18.14
N ALA A 205 7.80 -0.63 19.22
CA ALA A 205 7.47 -1.05 20.57
C ALA A 205 5.96 -0.90 20.88
N SER A 206 5.32 0.19 20.46
CA SER A 206 3.88 0.42 20.65
C SER A 206 3.04 -0.49 19.76
N GLN A 207 3.45 -0.71 18.51
CA GLN A 207 2.73 -1.58 17.57
C GLN A 207 2.85 -3.06 17.93
N MET A 208 3.91 -3.48 18.62
CA MET A 208 4.10 -4.86 19.09
C MET A 208 3.33 -5.19 20.37
N GLN A 209 2.78 -4.19 21.09
CA GLN A 209 2.02 -4.48 22.30
C GLN A 209 0.75 -5.26 21.96
N PRO A 210 0.44 -6.34 22.70
CA PRO A 210 -0.81 -7.07 22.52
C PRO A 210 -1.99 -6.11 22.70
N ALA A 211 -2.89 -6.06 21.72
CA ALA A 211 -4.20 -5.47 21.97
C ALA A 211 -4.89 -6.27 23.09
N GLY A 212 -5.70 -5.64 23.94
CA GLY A 212 -6.45 -6.30 25.02
C GLY A 212 -7.53 -7.30 24.56
N GLY A 213 -7.45 -7.81 23.33
CA GLY A 213 -8.26 -8.84 22.71
C GLY A 213 -7.35 -9.76 21.88
N ALA A 214 -7.75 -11.01 21.68
CA ALA A 214 -6.92 -12.05 21.08
C ALA A 214 -6.24 -11.57 19.78
N ALA A 215 -4.92 -11.67 19.70
CA ALA A 215 -4.08 -11.30 18.55
C ALA A 215 -4.40 -12.08 17.24
N ASP A 216 -5.50 -12.83 17.21
CA ASP A 216 -5.86 -13.83 16.22
C ASP A 216 -7.28 -13.62 15.63
N ASP A 217 -8.01 -12.58 16.06
CA ASP A 217 -9.43 -12.37 15.69
C ASP A 217 -9.65 -11.60 14.37
N GLY A 218 -8.64 -11.51 13.51
CA GLY A 218 -8.84 -11.06 12.13
C GLY A 218 -9.13 -9.56 11.97
N GLY A 219 -8.73 -8.71 12.92
CA GLY A 219 -8.81 -7.25 12.74
C GLY A 219 -8.46 -6.38 13.95
N GLY A 220 -8.54 -6.93 15.17
CA GLY A 220 -8.47 -6.21 16.45
C GLY A 220 -7.10 -5.66 16.88
N GLY A 221 -6.02 -5.97 16.15
CA GLY A 221 -4.64 -5.59 16.52
C GLY A 221 -4.14 -4.28 15.91
N SER A 222 -2.87 -3.95 16.16
CA SER A 222 -2.14 -2.84 15.52
C SER A 222 -1.87 -3.11 14.02
N VAL A 223 -1.25 -2.17 13.31
CA VAL A 223 -0.84 -2.38 11.89
C VAL A 223 0.17 -3.53 11.78
N TRP A 224 1.08 -3.63 12.75
CA TRP A 224 2.06 -4.70 12.85
C TRP A 224 1.41 -6.08 12.94
N HIS A 225 0.45 -6.25 13.85
CA HIS A 225 -0.26 -7.52 14.02
C HIS A 225 -1.07 -7.88 12.77
N PHE A 226 -1.66 -6.89 12.10
CA PHE A 226 -2.40 -7.11 10.87
C PHE A 226 -1.49 -7.62 9.73
N TRP A 227 -0.30 -7.04 9.57
CA TRP A 227 0.71 -7.57 8.65
C TRP A 227 1.14 -8.98 9.01
N GLN A 228 1.41 -9.28 10.29
CA GLN A 228 1.77 -10.62 10.72
C GLN A 228 0.68 -11.65 10.40
N ALA A 229 -0.58 -11.33 10.68
CA ALA A 229 -1.73 -12.18 10.35
C ALA A 229 -1.89 -12.38 8.83
N GLY A 230 -1.77 -11.30 8.05
CA GLY A 230 -1.81 -11.34 6.59
C GLY A 230 -0.69 -12.19 5.98
N LEU A 231 0.54 -12.06 6.47
CA LEU A 231 1.70 -12.84 6.02
C LEU A 231 1.59 -14.32 6.40
N ARG A 232 1.10 -14.62 7.61
CA ARG A 232 0.81 -15.99 8.04
C ARG A 232 -0.24 -16.63 7.14
N ARG A 233 -1.37 -15.94 6.91
CA ARG A 233 -2.44 -16.43 6.03
C ARG A 233 -1.96 -16.57 4.58
N ARG A 234 -1.16 -15.63 4.08
CA ARG A 234 -0.51 -15.72 2.76
C ARG A 234 0.33 -16.98 2.61
N LYS A 235 1.04 -17.39 3.67
CA LYS A 235 1.88 -18.59 3.69
C LYS A 235 1.04 -19.87 3.82
N GLU A 236 0.04 -19.88 4.69
CA GLU A 236 -0.87 -21.00 4.92
C GLU A 236 -1.67 -21.34 3.65
N HIS A 237 -2.12 -20.32 2.94
CA HIS A 237 -2.91 -20.44 1.71
C HIS A 237 -2.10 -20.00 0.49
N ALA A 238 -0.82 -20.41 0.41
CA ALA A 238 0.09 -19.98 -0.65
C ALA A 238 -0.42 -20.36 -2.05
N ASN A 239 -1.10 -21.51 -2.19
CA ASN A 239 -1.69 -21.96 -3.45
C ASN A 239 -2.77 -21.00 -3.96
N VAL A 240 -3.39 -20.21 -3.07
CA VAL A 240 -4.31 -19.14 -3.41
C VAL A 240 -3.59 -17.80 -3.54
N PHE A 241 -2.93 -17.32 -2.47
CA PHE A 241 -2.46 -15.93 -2.43
C PHE A 241 -1.14 -15.69 -3.14
N VAL A 242 -0.29 -16.71 -3.29
CA VAL A 242 0.99 -16.60 -4.00
C VAL A 242 0.85 -17.08 -5.45
N TYR A 243 0.28 -18.27 -5.65
CA TYR A 243 0.25 -18.98 -6.93
C TYR A 243 -1.11 -19.01 -7.64
N GLY A 244 -2.19 -18.67 -6.92
CA GLY A 244 -3.54 -18.82 -7.43
C GLY A 244 -3.91 -17.79 -8.50
N ASP A 245 -5.00 -18.06 -9.19
CA ASP A 245 -5.58 -17.18 -10.19
C ASP A 245 -6.06 -15.85 -9.58
N PHE A 246 -6.29 -14.85 -10.42
CA PHE A 246 -6.80 -13.52 -10.05
C PHE A 246 -7.93 -13.10 -10.99
N GLU A 247 -9.08 -12.72 -10.43
CA GLU A 247 -10.24 -12.23 -11.17
C GLU A 247 -10.83 -10.99 -10.50
N GLU A 248 -10.76 -9.82 -11.17
CA GLU A 248 -11.43 -8.60 -10.71
C GLU A 248 -12.95 -8.72 -10.90
N ILE A 249 -13.73 -8.34 -9.89
CA ILE A 249 -15.19 -8.42 -9.89
C ILE A 249 -15.89 -7.06 -9.74
N THR A 250 -15.13 -5.95 -9.86
CA THR A 250 -15.63 -4.56 -9.76
C THR A 250 -15.08 -3.62 -10.84
N PRO A 251 -15.01 -3.99 -12.13
CA PRO A 251 -14.36 -3.17 -13.15
C PRO A 251 -14.96 -1.75 -13.26
N ASP A 252 -16.27 -1.61 -13.06
CA ASP A 252 -17.00 -0.34 -13.22
C ASP A 252 -17.42 0.32 -11.90
N HIS A 253 -17.11 -0.28 -10.74
CA HIS A 253 -17.54 0.30 -9.46
C HIS A 253 -16.72 1.57 -9.16
N PRO A 254 -17.30 2.71 -8.75
CA PRO A 254 -16.52 3.94 -8.55
C PRO A 254 -15.58 3.89 -7.33
N ASN A 255 -16.00 3.21 -6.25
CA ASN A 255 -15.36 3.33 -4.93
C ASN A 255 -14.78 2.03 -4.35
N ALA A 256 -15.13 0.87 -4.91
CA ALA A 256 -14.80 -0.44 -4.37
C ALA A 256 -13.86 -1.15 -5.34
N PHE A 257 -12.82 -1.78 -4.80
CA PHE A 257 -11.97 -2.70 -5.51
C PHE A 257 -12.14 -4.09 -4.89
N ALA A 258 -12.69 -5.01 -5.67
CA ALA A 258 -12.86 -6.39 -5.26
C ALA A 258 -12.33 -7.34 -6.33
N TYR A 259 -11.77 -8.44 -5.85
CA TYR A 259 -11.30 -9.52 -6.70
C TYR A 259 -11.37 -10.85 -5.96
N THR A 260 -11.38 -11.94 -6.71
CA THR A 260 -11.22 -13.28 -6.16
C THR A 260 -9.82 -13.82 -6.43
N ARG A 261 -9.37 -14.68 -5.52
CA ARG A 261 -8.18 -15.51 -5.68
C ARG A 261 -8.60 -16.97 -5.61
N THR A 262 -8.18 -17.78 -6.58
CA THR A 262 -8.59 -19.19 -6.68
C THR A 262 -7.36 -20.08 -6.82
N SER A 263 -7.28 -21.15 -6.03
CA SER A 263 -6.18 -22.11 -6.16
C SER A 263 -6.19 -22.81 -7.52
N LEU A 264 -5.01 -23.02 -8.09
CA LEU A 264 -4.81 -23.72 -9.36
C LEU A 264 -4.39 -25.20 -9.18
N ASP A 265 -4.30 -25.68 -7.94
CA ASP A 265 -3.89 -27.04 -7.60
C ASP A 265 -5.02 -28.09 -7.61
N GLY A 266 -6.24 -27.68 -7.97
CA GLY A 266 -7.42 -28.54 -8.00
C GLY A 266 -8.15 -28.68 -6.65
N SER A 267 -7.68 -28.04 -5.57
CA SER A 267 -8.41 -28.00 -4.29
C SER A 267 -9.75 -27.25 -4.35
N GLY A 268 -9.91 -26.36 -5.34
CA GLY A 268 -11.07 -25.48 -5.47
C GLY A 268 -11.10 -24.34 -4.45
N GLU A 269 -10.05 -24.15 -3.65
CA GLU A 269 -10.01 -23.10 -2.64
C GLU A 269 -10.12 -21.71 -3.27
N LYS A 270 -11.13 -20.93 -2.86
CA LYS A 270 -11.41 -19.59 -3.39
C LYS A 270 -11.60 -18.58 -2.25
N TRP A 271 -11.09 -17.38 -2.46
CA TRP A 271 -11.17 -16.26 -1.52
C TRP A 271 -11.62 -14.99 -2.22
N LEU A 272 -12.39 -14.17 -1.51
CA LEU A 272 -12.85 -12.85 -1.91
C LEU A 272 -12.08 -11.78 -1.11
N VAL A 273 -11.50 -10.83 -1.82
CA VAL A 273 -10.93 -9.60 -1.25
C VAL A 273 -11.83 -8.44 -1.67
N LEU A 274 -12.32 -7.66 -0.72
CA LEU A 274 -13.24 -6.55 -0.95
C LEU A 274 -12.72 -5.31 -0.21
N MET A 275 -12.48 -4.22 -0.94
CA MET A 275 -11.85 -3.02 -0.40
C MET A 275 -12.58 -1.76 -0.84
N ASN A 276 -12.94 -0.89 0.12
CA ASN A 276 -13.41 0.46 -0.14
C ASN A 276 -12.22 1.42 -0.11
N PHE A 277 -11.84 1.97 -1.26
CA PHE A 277 -10.77 2.97 -1.36
C PHE A 277 -11.29 4.41 -1.27
N PHE A 278 -12.52 4.58 -0.76
CA PHE A 278 -13.14 5.88 -0.62
C PHE A 278 -13.34 6.26 0.85
N GLY A 279 -13.16 7.55 1.15
CA GLY A 279 -13.33 8.13 2.49
C GLY A 279 -14.78 8.23 2.96
N ARG A 280 -15.73 7.56 2.29
CA ARG A 280 -17.15 7.53 2.65
C ARG A 280 -17.67 6.10 2.59
N GLN A 281 -18.83 5.89 3.20
CA GLN A 281 -19.52 4.60 3.11
C GLN A 281 -19.85 4.28 1.66
N THR A 282 -19.65 3.02 1.29
CA THR A 282 -19.92 2.47 -0.03
C THR A 282 -20.74 1.20 0.13
N GLU A 283 -21.71 0.99 -0.74
CA GLU A 283 -22.44 -0.28 -0.82
C GLU A 283 -21.90 -1.09 -1.99
N TRP A 284 -21.72 -2.38 -1.78
CA TRP A 284 -21.32 -3.32 -2.83
C TRP A 284 -22.22 -4.54 -2.80
N PHE A 285 -22.53 -5.11 -3.97
CA PHE A 285 -23.40 -6.29 -4.09
C PHE A 285 -22.58 -7.48 -4.54
N LEU A 286 -22.78 -8.62 -3.88
CA LEU A 286 -22.21 -9.90 -4.30
C LEU A 286 -22.67 -10.25 -5.73
N PRO A 287 -21.74 -10.57 -6.65
CA PRO A 287 -22.10 -11.05 -7.98
C PRO A 287 -22.91 -12.34 -7.92
N GLU A 288 -23.77 -12.55 -8.93
CA GLU A 288 -24.51 -13.80 -9.06
C GLU A 288 -23.54 -14.99 -9.15
N GLY A 289 -23.82 -16.04 -8.38
CA GLY A 289 -23.00 -17.25 -8.33
C GLY A 289 -21.80 -17.22 -7.36
N LEU A 290 -21.45 -16.06 -6.79
CA LEU A 290 -20.40 -16.00 -5.76
C LEU A 290 -20.98 -16.28 -4.36
N VAL A 291 -20.59 -17.40 -3.76
CA VAL A 291 -21.05 -17.80 -2.42
C VAL A 291 -19.94 -17.57 -1.41
N VAL A 292 -20.19 -16.72 -0.41
CA VAL A 292 -19.28 -16.49 0.72
C VAL A 292 -19.62 -17.49 1.83
N GLU A 293 -18.66 -18.35 2.18
CA GLU A 293 -18.77 -19.31 3.28
C GLU A 293 -18.57 -18.60 4.63
N SER A 294 -17.53 -17.76 4.73
CA SER A 294 -17.22 -17.03 5.96
C SER A 294 -16.45 -15.75 5.69
N TRP A 295 -16.72 -14.72 6.49
CA TRP A 295 -15.88 -13.52 6.57
C TRP A 295 -14.79 -13.76 7.60
N VAL A 296 -13.54 -13.61 7.19
CA VAL A 296 -12.37 -14.11 7.91
C VAL A 296 -11.56 -12.98 8.52
N CYS A 297 -11.49 -11.82 7.86
CA CYS A 297 -10.70 -10.70 8.33
C CYS A 297 -11.33 -9.37 7.87
N GLY A 298 -11.25 -8.36 8.74
CA GLY A 298 -11.58 -6.97 8.44
C GLY A 298 -10.50 -6.05 9.00
N ASN A 299 -10.24 -4.91 8.36
CA ASN A 299 -9.21 -3.97 8.85
C ASN A 299 -9.69 -3.03 9.98
N TYR A 300 -10.98 -3.07 10.32
CA TYR A 300 -11.55 -2.39 11.47
C TYR A 300 -11.48 -3.29 12.72
N SER A 301 -11.06 -2.69 13.84
CA SER A 301 -10.81 -3.41 15.10
C SER A 301 -12.09 -3.85 15.85
N THR A 302 -13.27 -3.42 15.40
CA THR A 302 -14.55 -3.63 16.10
C THR A 302 -15.68 -4.04 15.17
N GLY A 303 -16.38 -5.10 15.60
CA GLY A 303 -17.62 -5.62 14.99
C GLY A 303 -17.41 -6.89 14.17
N GLU A 304 -18.35 -7.84 14.26
CA GLU A 304 -18.51 -8.84 13.19
C GLU A 304 -18.61 -8.10 11.86
N VAL A 305 -17.93 -8.60 10.82
CA VAL A 305 -18.15 -8.12 9.46
C VAL A 305 -19.65 -8.13 9.22
N SER A 306 -20.22 -6.96 8.88
CA SER A 306 -21.67 -6.82 8.68
C SER A 306 -22.12 -7.91 7.71
N LYS A 307 -22.93 -8.86 8.21
CA LYS A 307 -23.41 -9.97 7.37
C LYS A 307 -24.15 -9.38 6.17
N PRO A 308 -23.87 -9.86 4.95
CA PRO A 308 -24.55 -9.37 3.78
C PRO A 308 -26.06 -9.50 3.97
N ARG A 309 -26.80 -8.42 3.73
CA ARG A 309 -28.27 -8.45 3.76
C ARG A 309 -28.72 -8.47 2.31
N GLU A 310 -29.34 -9.58 1.88
CA GLU A 310 -29.81 -9.74 0.49
C GLU A 310 -28.68 -9.53 -0.54
N GLY A 311 -27.46 -9.99 -0.22
CA GLY A 311 -26.28 -9.85 -1.09
C GLY A 311 -25.57 -8.49 -1.01
N MET A 312 -26.15 -7.49 -0.34
CA MET A 312 -25.53 -6.18 -0.12
C MET A 312 -24.54 -6.23 1.05
N VAL A 313 -23.32 -5.76 0.82
CA VAL A 313 -22.24 -5.59 1.80
C VAL A 313 -21.99 -4.09 2.01
N PRO A 314 -22.33 -3.52 3.19
CA PRO A 314 -21.99 -2.14 3.49
C PRO A 314 -20.51 -2.04 3.89
N LEU A 315 -19.77 -1.14 3.24
CA LEU A 315 -18.36 -0.87 3.51
C LEU A 315 -18.19 0.50 4.14
N ARG A 316 -17.61 0.54 5.33
CA ARG A 316 -17.14 1.76 6.00
C ARG A 316 -16.03 2.43 5.18
N PRO A 317 -15.75 3.73 5.40
CA PRO A 317 -14.62 4.41 4.76
C PRO A 317 -13.33 3.60 4.92
N TRP A 318 -12.57 3.38 3.85
CA TRP A 318 -11.31 2.61 3.93
C TRP A 318 -11.44 1.17 4.44
N GLU A 319 -12.64 0.56 4.44
CA GLU A 319 -12.83 -0.81 4.93
C GLU A 319 -12.34 -1.85 3.92
N GLY A 320 -11.55 -2.81 4.41
CA GLY A 320 -11.08 -3.97 3.68
C GLY A 320 -11.56 -5.23 4.39
N LEU A 321 -12.16 -6.14 3.62
CA LEU A 321 -12.71 -7.40 4.08
C LEU A 321 -12.11 -8.56 3.27
N LEU A 322 -11.85 -9.67 3.95
CA LEU A 322 -11.42 -10.93 3.38
C LEU A 322 -12.45 -12.01 3.72
N ALA A 323 -12.89 -12.75 2.72
CA ALA A 323 -13.84 -13.84 2.86
C ALA A 323 -13.33 -15.12 2.18
N LYS A 324 -13.68 -16.26 2.75
CA LYS A 324 -13.54 -17.57 2.10
C LYS A 324 -14.82 -17.87 1.33
N CYS A 325 -14.69 -18.34 0.10
CA CYS A 325 -15.80 -18.70 -0.77
C CYS A 325 -16.02 -20.22 -0.79
N ALA A 326 -17.26 -20.62 -1.08
CA ALA A 326 -17.66 -22.02 -1.21
C ALA A 326 -17.29 -22.63 -2.58
#